data_AF-A0A562C509-F1
#
_entry.id   AF-A0A562C509-F1
#
_cell.length_a   1.000
_cell.length_b   1.000
_cell.length_c   1.000
_cell.angle_alpha   90.00
_cell.angle_beta   90.00
_cell.angle_gamma   90.00
#
_symmetry.space_group_name_H-M   'P 1'
#
loop_
_entity.id
_entity.type
_entity.pdbx_description
1 polymer ?
#
loop_
_entity_poly.entity_id
_entity_poly.type
_entity_poly.pdbx_seq_one_letter_code
_entity_poly.pdbx_strand_id
1 'polypeptide(L)'
;MTVYTSGEHCAMCSAAHAWAGLGRIVYATSTPQLLGWLDELGVPPGPVTPLQVTEVAPGIPVDGPVDELAEQVRALHVRYHRGQPG
;
A
#
# COMPACT_ATOMS: atom_id res chain seq x y z
N MET A 1 -8.49 -6.56 16.56
CA MET A 1 -7.84 -7.37 15.49
C MET A 1 -6.85 -6.49 14.75
N THR A 2 -5.72 -7.04 14.30
CA THR A 2 -4.73 -6.31 13.48
C THR A 2 -4.67 -6.96 12.10
N VAL A 3 -4.67 -6.15 11.04
CA VAL A 3 -4.46 -6.58 9.65
C VAL A 3 -3.06 -6.14 9.21
N TYR A 4 -2.25 -7.10 8.79
CA TYR A 4 -0.93 -6.85 8.22
C TYR A 4 -1.02 -6.92 6.69
N THR A 5 -0.42 -5.97 6.01
CA THR A 5 -0.41 -5.88 4.55
C THR A 5 0.96 -5.48 4.04
N SER A 6 1.33 -5.94 2.84
CA SER A 6 2.59 -5.53 2.21
C SER A 6 2.52 -4.06 1.76
N GLY A 7 1.45 -3.67 1.09
CA GLY A 7 1.19 -2.28 0.70
C GLY A 7 0.07 -1.66 1.53
N GLU A 8 0.16 -0.34 1.74
CA GLU A 8 -0.91 0.46 2.32
C GLU A 8 -2.24 0.23 1.59
N HIS A 9 -3.35 0.18 2.34
CA HIS A 9 -4.67 -0.05 1.75
C HIS A 9 -5.06 1.11 0.83
N CYS A 10 -5.51 0.77 -0.38
CA CYS A 10 -6.17 1.74 -1.26
C CYS A 10 -7.54 2.16 -0.70
N ALA A 11 -8.16 3.17 -1.29
CA ALA A 11 -9.43 3.72 -0.82
C ALA A 11 -10.54 2.67 -0.62
N MET A 12 -10.65 1.69 -1.51
CA MET A 12 -11.64 0.62 -1.38
C MET A 12 -11.39 -0.25 -0.14
N CYS A 13 -10.16 -0.72 0.05
CA CYS A 13 -9.80 -1.58 1.18
C CYS A 13 -9.87 -0.82 2.50
N SER A 14 -9.46 0.45 2.54
CA SER A 14 -9.56 1.32 3.71
C SER A 14 -11.01 1.52 4.14
N ALA A 15 -11.90 1.81 3.20
CA ALA A 15 -13.33 1.95 3.47
C ALA A 15 -13.95 0.64 3.96
N ALA A 16 -13.64 -0.48 3.30
CA ALA A 16 -14.14 -1.80 3.71
C ALA A 16 -13.68 -2.18 5.12
N HIS A 17 -12.40 -1.94 5.43
CA HIS A 17 -11.82 -2.19 6.76
C HIS A 17 -12.55 -1.39 7.86
N ALA A 18 -12.83 -0.10 7.60
CA ALA A 18 -13.58 0.75 8.51
C ALA A 18 -15.03 0.29 8.70
N TRP A 19 -15.75 0.00 7.61
CA TRP A 19 -17.14 -0.46 7.68
C TRP A 19 -17.30 -1.81 8.36
N ALA A 20 -16.32 -2.69 8.24
CA ALA A 20 -16.29 -3.97 8.93
C ALA A 20 -15.95 -3.85 10.44
N GLY A 21 -15.60 -2.66 10.93
CA GLY A 21 -15.20 -2.45 12.32
C GLY A 21 -13.88 -3.15 12.69
N LEU A 22 -12.99 -3.35 11.71
CA LEU A 22 -11.69 -3.94 11.96
C LEU A 22 -10.78 -2.97 12.72
N GLY A 23 -9.76 -3.52 13.39
CA GLY A 23 -8.86 -2.74 14.25
C GLY A 23 -7.67 -2.16 13.49
N ARG A 24 -6.47 -2.31 14.04
CA ARG A 24 -5.25 -1.68 13.52
C ARG A 24 -4.83 -2.22 12.14
N ILE A 25 -4.31 -1.35 11.28
CA ILE A 25 -3.61 -1.72 10.04
C ILE A 25 -2.10 -1.55 10.28
N VAL A 26 -1.32 -2.54 9.85
CA VAL A 26 0.14 -2.41 9.77
C VAL A 26 0.55 -2.66 8.32
N TYR A 27 1.23 -1.72 7.68
CA TYR A 27 1.68 -1.87 6.30
C TYR A 27 3.21 -1.81 6.18
N ALA A 28 3.78 -2.61 5.27
CA ALA A 28 5.22 -2.59 5.03
C ALA A 28 5.63 -1.38 4.17
N THR A 29 4.84 -1.03 3.15
CA THR A 29 5.14 0.08 2.23
C THR A 29 3.97 1.05 2.09
N SER A 30 4.24 2.34 2.07
CA SER A 30 3.24 3.40 1.97
C SER A 30 2.80 3.67 0.54
N THR A 31 1.66 4.35 0.40
CA THR A 31 1.16 4.81 -0.90
C THR A 31 2.15 5.76 -1.60
N PRO A 32 2.77 6.75 -0.93
CA PRO A 32 3.85 7.55 -1.53
C PRO A 32 5.05 6.73 -2.03
N GLN A 33 5.47 5.69 -1.29
CA GLN A 33 6.56 4.80 -1.74
C GLN A 33 6.19 4.09 -3.05
N LEU A 34 4.98 3.52 -3.11
CA LEU A 34 4.46 2.90 -4.33
C LEU A 34 4.46 3.87 -5.51
N LEU A 35 3.94 5.08 -5.33
CA LEU A 35 3.88 6.08 -6.40
C LEU A 35 5.26 6.47 -6.92
N GLY A 36 6.24 6.66 -6.03
CA GLY A 36 7.63 6.93 -6.43
C GLY A 36 8.20 5.80 -7.28
N TRP A 37 7.97 4.53 -6.89
CA TRP A 37 8.47 3.39 -7.67
C TRP A 37 7.76 3.24 -9.02
N LEU A 38 6.45 3.49 -9.10
CA LEU A 38 5.73 3.43 -10.37
C LEU A 38 6.20 4.52 -11.32
N ASP A 39 6.48 5.72 -10.83
CA ASP A 39 7.06 6.83 -11.62
C ASP A 39 8.45 6.46 -12.15
N GLU A 40 9.34 5.96 -11.30
CA GLU A 40 10.67 5.48 -11.68
C GLU A 40 10.62 4.35 -12.74
N LEU A 41 9.61 3.50 -12.67
CA LEU A 41 9.40 2.39 -13.60
C LEU A 41 8.64 2.79 -14.87
N GLY A 42 8.17 4.04 -14.98
CA GLY A 42 7.37 4.51 -16.11
C GLY A 42 6.00 3.83 -16.21
N VAL A 43 5.45 3.37 -15.08
CA VAL A 43 4.15 2.70 -15.01
C VAL A 43 3.06 3.76 -14.86
N PRO A 44 2.01 3.74 -15.71
CA PRO A 44 0.92 4.71 -15.59
C PRO A 44 0.15 4.52 -14.27
N PRO A 45 -0.45 5.59 -13.72
CA PRO A 45 -1.26 5.49 -12.52
C PRO A 45 -2.44 4.54 -12.72
N GLY A 46 -2.83 3.87 -11.63
CA GLY A 46 -4.02 3.02 -11.61
C GLY A 46 -5.33 3.81 -11.70
N PRO A 47 -6.48 3.12 -11.83
CA PRO A 47 -7.78 3.74 -12.03
C PRO A 47 -8.38 4.36 -10.74
N VAL A 48 -7.73 4.20 -9.59
CA VAL A 48 -8.19 4.67 -8.28
C VAL A 48 -7.20 5.70 -7.76
N THR A 49 -7.71 6.84 -7.29
CA THR A 49 -6.88 7.87 -6.64
C THR A 49 -6.12 7.26 -5.46
N PRO A 50 -4.80 7.42 -5.39
CA PRO A 50 -3.94 6.79 -4.38
C PRO A 50 -4.02 7.53 -3.04
N LEU A 51 -5.18 7.47 -2.38
CA LEU A 51 -5.41 8.02 -1.05
C LEU A 51 -4.80 7.11 0.03
N GLN A 52 -4.15 7.70 1.03
CA GLN A 52 -3.66 7.02 2.21
C GLN A 52 -4.83 6.54 3.09
N VAL A 53 -4.56 5.58 3.99
CA VAL A 53 -5.59 5.02 4.88
C VAL A 53 -6.28 6.12 5.68
N THR A 54 -5.52 7.05 6.25
CA THR A 54 -6.03 8.11 7.13
C THR A 54 -6.88 9.15 6.39
N GLU A 55 -6.72 9.28 5.08
CA GLU A 55 -7.55 10.16 4.24
C GLU A 55 -8.95 9.57 4.02
N VAL A 56 -9.09 8.24 4.10
CA VAL A 56 -10.36 7.53 3.86
C VAL A 56 -11.01 7.07 5.16
N ALA A 57 -10.21 6.63 6.13
CA ALA A 57 -10.63 6.03 7.39
C ALA A 57 -9.84 6.64 8.57
N PRO A 58 -10.08 7.92 8.92
CA PRO A 58 -9.26 8.66 9.89
C PRO A 58 -9.29 8.10 11.32
N GLY A 59 -10.29 7.27 11.65
CA GLY A 59 -10.41 6.63 12.97
C GLY A 59 -9.67 5.30 13.11
N ILE A 60 -9.07 4.77 12.03
CA ILE A 60 -8.34 3.50 12.07
C ILE A 60 -6.90 3.75 12.54
N PRO A 61 -6.40 3.05 13.57
CA PRO A 61 -4.99 3.09 13.93
C PRO A 61 -4.13 2.46 12.83
N VAL A 62 -3.03 3.12 12.47
CA VAL A 62 -2.16 2.71 11.37
C VAL A 62 -0.70 2.77 11.83
N ASP A 63 0.04 1.68 11.64
CA ASP A 63 1.50 1.63 11.80
C ASP A 63 2.16 1.31 10.45
N GLY A 64 3.26 2.00 10.14
CA GLY A 64 4.03 1.82 8.91
C GLY A 64 4.51 3.16 8.34
N PRO A 65 5.36 3.14 7.30
CA PRO A 65 5.94 1.94 6.67
C PRO A 65 6.96 1.23 7.57
N VAL A 66 7.38 0.03 7.16
CA VAL A 66 8.49 -0.72 7.77
C VAL A 66 9.64 -0.70 6.78
N ASP A 67 10.55 0.27 6.95
CA ASP A 67 11.60 0.57 5.97
C ASP A 67 12.52 -0.63 5.70
N GLU A 68 12.74 -1.52 6.67
CA GLU A 68 13.54 -2.74 6.50
C GLU A 68 12.95 -3.71 5.46
N LEU A 69 11.64 -3.62 5.18
CA LEU A 69 10.94 -4.44 4.18
C LEU A 69 10.74 -3.72 2.84
N ALA A 70 10.94 -2.39 2.79
CA ALA A 70 10.58 -1.58 1.63
C ALA A 70 11.34 -1.99 0.36
N GLU A 71 12.65 -2.23 0.47
CA GLU A 71 13.46 -2.62 -0.70
C GLU A 71 13.08 -4.01 -1.24
N GLN A 72 12.69 -4.94 -0.36
CA GLN A 72 12.22 -6.26 -0.79
C GLN A 72 10.92 -6.16 -1.58
N VAL A 73 9.98 -5.34 -1.12
CA VAL A 73 8.72 -5.10 -1.82
C VAL A 73 8.95 -4.35 -3.14
N ARG A 74 9.83 -3.34 -3.17
CA ARG A 74 10.23 -2.64 -4.39
C ARG A 74 10.80 -3.60 -5.44
N ALA A 75 11.66 -4.53 -5.04
CA ALA A 75 12.20 -5.54 -5.95
C ALA A 75 11.10 -6.41 -6.59
N LEU A 76 10.01 -6.69 -5.87
CA LEU A 76 8.83 -7.38 -6.43
C LEU A 76 8.13 -6.53 -7.50
N HIS A 77 7.95 -5.23 -7.26
CA HIS A 77 7.41 -4.30 -8.27
C HIS A 77 8.28 -4.23 -9.52
N VAL A 78 9.61 -4.11 -9.35
CA VAL A 78 10.56 -4.13 -10.46
C VAL A 78 10.43 -5.42 -11.27
N ARG A 79 10.37 -6.58 -10.61
CA ARG A 79 10.24 -7.89 -11.28
C ARG A 79 8.91 -8.00 -12.04
N TYR A 80 7.81 -7.60 -11.42
CA TYR A 80 6.48 -7.65 -12.01
C TYR A 80 6.37 -6.76 -13.26
N HIS A 81 6.81 -5.51 -13.18
CA HIS A 81 6.68 -4.56 -14.29
C HIS A 81 7.72 -4.75 -15.40
N ARG A 82 8.86 -5.40 -15.12
CA ARG A 82 9.86 -5.77 -16.14
C ARG A 82 9.58 -7.12 -16.80
N GLY A 83 8.48 -7.81 -16.46
CA GLY A 83 8.04 -9.02 -17.14
C GLY A 83 8.86 -10.27 -16.84
N GLN A 84 9.49 -10.37 -15.66
CA GLN A 84 10.08 -11.63 -15.23
C GLN A 84 8.99 -12.48 -14.54
N PRO A 85 8.56 -13.61 -15.12
CA PRO A 85 7.68 -14.53 -14.42
C PRO A 85 8.41 -15.08 -13.18
N GLY A 86 7.68 -15.16 -12.07
CA GLY A 86 8.13 -15.81 -10.86
C GLY A 86 8.22 -17.33 -11.01
#